data_AF-A0AAW8FV78-F1
#
_entry.id   AF-A0AAW8FV78-F1
#
_cell.length_a   1.000
_cell.length_b   1.000
_cell.length_c   1.000
_cell.angle_alpha   90.00
_cell.angle_beta   90.00
_cell.angle_gamma   90.00
#
_symmetry.space_group_name_H-M   'P 1'
#
loop_
_entity.id
_entity.type
_entity.pdbx_description
1 polymer ?
#
loop_
_entity_poly.entity_id
_entity_poly.type
_entity_poly.pdbx_seq_one_letter_code
_entity_poly.pdbx_strand_id
1 'polypeptide(L)'
;MKALRSVPLLTLLALTSCGIPATGVVQAGGPASGTLPMTRVYFVENGALVAMPRTTELPGDPEAALQLLMAGPLAGEGRSGRLSTEVPGVPTAMALPPATDGPGNPPSPDTPTVTAKRDAMTIRLPPGMDRLSDTGVRQIVCTAAAAYRLTRPSDATLTAEVTDGGGRQVTASDEGCPDR
;
A
#
# COMPACT_ATOMS: atom_id res chain seq x y z
N MET A 1 -35.57 27.74 76.48
CA MET A 1 -35.63 27.95 75.01
C MET A 1 -34.33 28.63 74.56
N LYS A 2 -33.48 27.97 73.75
CA LYS A 2 -32.60 28.68 72.81
C LYS A 2 -32.14 27.69 71.74
N ALA A 3 -32.54 28.01 70.52
CA ALA A 3 -32.49 27.17 69.34
C ALA A 3 -31.05 26.91 68.86
N LEU A 4 -30.82 25.70 68.35
CA LEU A 4 -29.75 25.45 67.39
C LEU A 4 -29.97 26.35 66.17
N ARG A 5 -28.92 27.05 65.71
CA ARG A 5 -28.80 27.43 64.30
C ARG A 5 -27.35 27.27 63.84
N SER A 6 -27.18 26.16 63.14
CA SER A 6 -26.16 25.89 62.15
C SER A 6 -26.04 27.00 61.10
N VAL A 7 -24.93 26.95 60.35
CA VAL A 7 -24.61 27.70 59.12
C VAL A 7 -23.74 28.94 59.40
N PRO A 8 -22.46 28.89 58.98
CA PRO A 8 -22.15 29.29 57.62
C PRO A 8 -21.11 28.38 56.94
N LEU A 9 -21.50 27.16 56.58
CA LEU A 9 -20.69 26.31 55.69
C LEU A 9 -20.86 26.71 54.20
N LEU A 10 -21.97 27.36 53.85
CA LEU A 10 -22.28 27.75 52.46
C LEU A 10 -21.38 28.87 51.91
N THR A 11 -20.85 29.75 52.77
CA THR A 11 -19.98 30.85 52.34
C THR A 11 -18.58 30.38 51.96
N LEU A 12 -18.06 29.28 52.51
CA LEU A 12 -16.75 28.75 52.12
C LEU A 12 -16.76 28.05 50.75
N LEU A 13 -17.87 27.43 50.34
CA LEU A 13 -17.96 26.76 49.03
C LEU A 13 -17.97 27.74 47.84
N ALA A 14 -18.33 29.01 48.07
CA ALA A 14 -18.39 30.01 47.00
C ALA A 14 -17.02 30.57 46.60
N LEU A 15 -15.97 30.40 47.42
CA LEU A 15 -14.62 30.90 47.12
C LEU A 15 -13.74 29.90 46.35
N THR A 16 -14.18 28.65 46.16
CA THR A 16 -13.41 27.63 45.41
C THR A 16 -13.88 27.43 43.98
N SER A 17 -14.81 28.25 43.46
CA SER A 17 -15.15 28.20 42.03
C SER A 17 -14.14 29.06 41.23
N CYS A 18 -13.07 28.42 40.76
CA CYS A 18 -12.31 28.98 39.64
C CYS A 18 -13.24 29.05 38.42
N GLY A 19 -13.69 30.25 38.09
CA GLY A 19 -14.46 30.51 36.87
C GLY A 19 -13.63 30.15 35.65
N ILE A 20 -14.02 29.11 34.92
CA ILE A 20 -13.44 28.76 33.63
C ILE A 20 -14.01 29.79 32.63
N PRO A 21 -13.19 30.65 32.00
CA PRO A 21 -13.69 31.56 30.97
C PRO A 21 -14.30 30.72 29.84
N ALA A 22 -15.41 31.18 29.26
CA ALA A 22 -16.01 30.51 28.12
C ALA A 22 -14.97 30.41 27.00
N THR A 23 -14.43 29.21 26.78
CA THR A 23 -13.55 28.94 25.64
C THR A 23 -14.44 29.04 24.41
N GLY A 24 -14.19 30.04 23.57
CA GLY A 24 -14.87 30.15 22.28
C GLY A 24 -14.72 28.85 21.50
N VAL A 25 -15.74 28.52 20.70
CA VAL A 25 -15.64 27.39 19.77
C VAL A 25 -14.48 27.66 18.82
N VAL A 26 -13.46 26.80 18.83
CA VAL A 26 -12.49 26.77 17.73
C VAL A 26 -13.19 26.04 16.60
N GLN A 27 -13.41 26.73 15.48
CA GLN A 27 -13.92 26.09 14.27
C GLN A 27 -13.00 24.91 13.98
N ALA A 28 -13.56 23.70 13.91
CA ALA A 28 -12.80 22.55 13.46
C ALA A 28 -12.13 22.95 12.14
N GLY A 29 -10.81 22.73 12.05
CA GLY A 29 -10.10 22.88 10.78
C GLY A 29 -10.84 22.07 9.71
N GLY A 30 -10.72 22.50 8.44
CA GLY A 30 -11.25 21.71 7.33
C GLY A 30 -10.76 20.24 7.43
N PRO A 31 -11.49 19.29 6.82
CA PRO A 31 -11.08 17.90 6.84
C PRO A 31 -9.60 17.80 6.43
N ALA A 32 -8.85 16.92 7.09
CA ALA A 32 -7.53 16.57 6.60
C ALA A 32 -7.70 16.18 5.13
N SER A 33 -7.13 16.96 4.21
CA SER A 33 -7.08 16.58 2.81
C SER A 33 -6.19 15.35 2.77
N GLY A 34 -6.83 14.18 2.70
CA GLY A 34 -6.16 12.90 2.90
C GLY A 34 -5.01 12.74 1.92
N THR A 35 -3.88 12.24 2.41
CA THR A 35 -2.83 11.72 1.52
C THR A 35 -3.42 10.61 0.66
N LEU A 36 -3.21 10.67 -0.65
CA LEU A 36 -3.66 9.60 -1.55
C LEU A 36 -3.04 8.27 -1.09
N PRO A 37 -3.80 7.16 -1.06
CA PRO A 37 -3.25 5.86 -0.74
C PRO A 37 -2.16 5.47 -1.74
N MET A 38 -0.96 5.17 -1.23
CA MET A 38 0.21 4.85 -2.04
C MET A 38 0.74 3.46 -1.74
N THR A 39 1.22 2.78 -2.78
CA THR A 39 2.01 1.55 -2.70
C THR A 39 3.37 1.75 -3.36
N ARG A 40 4.34 0.89 -3.08
CA ARG A 40 5.67 0.92 -3.72
C ARG A 40 5.71 -0.06 -4.87
N VAL A 41 6.12 0.41 -6.04
CA VAL A 41 6.36 -0.41 -7.25
C VAL A 41 7.84 -0.31 -7.62
N TYR A 42 8.48 -1.45 -7.86
CA TYR A 42 9.92 -1.49 -8.11
C TYR A 42 10.20 -1.56 -9.62
N PHE A 43 10.79 -0.49 -10.15
CA PHE A 43 11.28 -0.42 -11.52
C PHE A 43 12.78 -0.64 -11.59
N VAL A 44 13.31 -0.78 -12.81
CA VAL A 44 14.75 -0.90 -13.06
C VAL A 44 15.31 0.43 -13.52
N GLU A 45 16.39 0.87 -12.90
CA GLU A 45 17.23 1.98 -13.38
C GLU A 45 18.68 1.50 -13.38
N ASN A 46 19.35 1.57 -14.53
CA ASN A 46 20.76 1.13 -14.67
C ASN A 46 21.04 -0.29 -14.13
N GLY A 47 20.06 -1.20 -14.25
CA GLY A 47 20.15 -2.59 -13.78
C GLY A 47 19.85 -2.80 -12.28
N ALA A 48 19.63 -1.73 -11.52
CA ALA A 48 19.26 -1.79 -10.11
C ALA A 48 17.75 -1.56 -9.92
N LEU A 49 17.18 -2.14 -8.86
CA LEU A 49 15.78 -1.89 -8.50
C LEU A 49 15.66 -0.53 -7.82
N VAL A 50 14.62 0.22 -8.16
CA VAL A 50 14.29 1.51 -7.56
C VAL A 50 12.81 1.53 -7.20
N ALA A 51 12.50 1.82 -5.93
CA ALA A 51 11.14 1.91 -5.44
C ALA A 51 10.50 3.25 -5.85
N MET A 52 9.36 3.18 -6.54
CA MET A 52 8.56 4.35 -6.91
C MET A 52 7.20 4.31 -6.21
N PRO A 53 6.78 5.39 -5.55
CA PRO A 53 5.44 5.47 -4.97
C PRO A 53 4.39 5.57 -6.08
N ARG A 54 3.32 4.78 -5.98
CA ARG A 54 2.19 4.80 -6.90
C ARG A 54 0.88 4.90 -6.15
N THR A 55 -0.01 5.75 -6.64
CA THR A 55 -1.36 5.86 -6.10
C THR A 55 -2.21 4.69 -6.54
N THR A 56 -2.97 4.11 -5.62
CA THR A 56 -3.93 3.03 -5.88
C THR A 56 -4.98 3.00 -4.78
N GLU A 57 -6.20 2.63 -5.13
CA GLU A 57 -7.27 2.42 -4.15
C GLU A 57 -6.98 1.24 -3.20
N LEU A 58 -6.05 0.35 -3.59
CA LEU A 58 -5.69 -0.87 -2.87
C LEU A 58 -4.18 -0.92 -2.55
N PRO A 59 -3.64 -0.01 -1.71
CA PRO A 59 -2.19 0.11 -1.50
C PRO A 59 -1.56 -1.13 -0.86
N GLY A 60 -2.34 -1.87 -0.07
CA GLY A 60 -1.93 -3.09 0.61
C GLY A 60 -2.14 -4.38 -0.17
N ASP A 61 -2.65 -4.29 -1.40
CA ASP A 61 -2.98 -5.44 -2.22
C ASP A 61 -1.83 -5.77 -3.20
N PRO A 62 -1.22 -6.96 -3.09
CA PRO A 62 -0.11 -7.35 -3.95
C PRO A 62 -0.49 -7.47 -5.43
N GLU A 63 -1.71 -7.92 -5.74
CA GLU A 63 -2.17 -8.06 -7.13
C GLU A 63 -2.32 -6.70 -7.80
N ALA A 64 -2.95 -5.72 -7.13
CA ALA A 64 -3.04 -4.34 -7.60
C ALA A 64 -1.66 -3.69 -7.81
N ALA A 65 -0.70 -3.96 -6.93
CA ALA A 65 0.66 -3.46 -7.08
C ALA A 65 1.39 -4.08 -8.28
N LEU A 66 1.19 -5.37 -8.55
CA LEU A 66 1.74 -6.03 -9.74
C LEU A 66 1.08 -5.53 -11.03
N GLN A 67 -0.21 -5.19 -11.01
CA GLN A 67 -0.87 -4.54 -12.15
C GLN A 67 -0.22 -3.20 -12.50
N LEU A 68 0.13 -2.40 -11.49
CA LEU A 68 0.87 -1.15 -11.70
C LEU A 68 2.29 -1.40 -12.26
N LEU A 69 2.97 -2.47 -11.82
CA LEU A 69 4.28 -2.86 -12.34
C LEU A 69 4.21 -3.22 -13.83
N MET A 70 3.20 -4.01 -14.21
CA MET A 70 2.98 -4.43 -15.60
C MET A 70 2.56 -3.27 -16.51
N ALA A 71 1.86 -2.27 -15.98
CA ALA A 71 1.57 -1.02 -16.71
C ALA A 71 2.84 -0.21 -17.01
N GLY A 72 3.91 -0.43 -16.24
CA GLY A 72 5.22 0.15 -16.47
C GLY A 72 5.44 1.54 -15.84
N PRO A 73 6.65 2.09 -16.03
CA PRO A 73 7.00 3.43 -15.57
C PRO A 73 6.16 4.52 -16.22
N LEU A 74 5.83 5.60 -15.48
CA LEU A 74 5.21 6.78 -16.08
C LEU A 74 6.28 7.65 -16.75
N ALA A 75 5.87 8.42 -17.76
CA ALA A 75 6.76 9.36 -18.41
C ALA A 75 7.27 10.40 -17.39
N GLY A 76 8.59 10.54 -17.30
CA GLY A 76 9.24 11.49 -16.39
C GLY A 76 9.44 10.99 -14.95
N GLU A 77 9.10 9.73 -14.63
CA GLU A 77 9.49 9.12 -13.35
C GLU A 77 10.97 8.74 -13.32
N GLY A 78 11.54 8.71 -12.10
CA GLY A 78 12.94 8.36 -11.85
C GLY A 78 13.89 9.54 -12.00
N ARG A 79 15.08 9.42 -11.42
CA ARG A 79 16.04 10.53 -11.33
C ARG A 79 16.66 10.86 -12.69
N SER A 80 16.83 9.85 -13.55
CA SER A 80 17.38 10.00 -14.90
C SER A 80 16.31 10.00 -15.99
N GLY A 81 15.03 9.77 -15.64
CA GLY A 81 13.94 9.57 -16.60
C GLY A 81 14.04 8.27 -17.40
N ARG A 82 14.91 7.33 -17.00
CA ARG A 82 15.19 6.07 -17.71
C ARG A 82 14.78 4.83 -16.91
N LEU A 83 13.63 4.89 -16.25
CA LEU A 83 13.05 3.71 -15.63
C LEU A 83 12.56 2.74 -16.71
N SER A 84 12.74 1.44 -16.47
CA SER A 84 12.20 0.36 -17.27
C SER A 84 11.56 -0.72 -16.40
N THR A 85 10.84 -1.63 -17.03
CA THR A 85 10.38 -2.87 -16.41
C THR A 85 10.92 -4.06 -17.20
N GLU A 86 11.42 -5.07 -16.49
CA GLU A 86 11.82 -6.38 -17.03
C GLU A 86 10.66 -7.39 -16.96
N VAL A 87 9.52 -6.98 -16.42
CA VAL A 87 8.27 -7.74 -16.47
C VAL A 87 7.54 -7.38 -17.75
N PRO A 88 7.29 -8.33 -18.66
CA PRO A 88 6.54 -8.05 -19.88
C PRO A 88 5.16 -7.48 -19.53
N GLY A 89 4.85 -6.29 -20.06
CA GLY A 89 3.54 -5.68 -19.89
C GLY A 89 2.56 -6.13 -20.97
N VAL A 90 1.26 -6.07 -20.68
CA VAL A 90 0.25 -5.93 -21.74
C VAL A 90 0.49 -4.59 -22.44
N PRO A 91 0.62 -4.53 -23.78
CA PRO A 91 0.84 -3.27 -24.49
C PRO A 91 -0.34 -2.33 -24.22
N THR A 92 -0.16 -1.43 -23.25
CA THR A 92 -1.18 -0.47 -22.81
C THR A 92 -1.13 0.73 -23.73
N ALA A 93 -1.48 0.51 -24.99
CA ALA A 93 -1.98 1.56 -25.86
C ALA A 93 -3.51 1.52 -25.79
N MET A 94 -4.09 1.73 -24.60
CA MET A 94 -5.46 2.23 -24.37
C MET A 94 -5.72 2.31 -22.87
N ALA A 95 -6.49 3.32 -22.48
CA ALA A 95 -6.81 3.70 -21.10
C ALA A 95 -7.20 2.51 -20.21
N LEU A 96 -6.79 2.58 -18.94
CA LEU A 96 -7.30 1.75 -17.85
C LEU A 96 -8.84 1.72 -17.96
N PRO A 97 -9.48 0.57 -18.24
CA PRO A 97 -10.92 0.48 -18.02
C PRO A 97 -11.17 0.72 -16.52
N PRO A 98 -12.26 1.42 -16.14
CA PRO A 98 -12.60 1.57 -14.74
C PRO A 98 -12.72 0.17 -14.12
N ALA A 99 -12.12 -0.02 -12.94
CA ALA A 99 -12.29 -1.21 -12.13
C ALA A 99 -13.80 -1.41 -11.92
N THR A 100 -14.39 -2.30 -12.72
CA THR A 100 -15.80 -2.67 -12.58
C THR A 100 -15.82 -4.00 -11.84
N ASP A 101 -15.38 -3.97 -10.59
CA ASP A 101 -15.56 -5.08 -9.66
C ASP A 101 -17.03 -5.09 -9.21
N GLY A 102 -17.92 -5.42 -10.16
CA GLY A 102 -19.24 -5.90 -9.83
C GLY A 102 -19.11 -7.32 -9.26
N PRO A 103 -19.79 -7.66 -8.16
CA PRO A 103 -19.76 -9.03 -7.63
C PRO A 103 -20.29 -9.99 -8.69
N GLY A 104 -19.41 -10.84 -9.24
CA GLY A 104 -19.76 -11.87 -10.23
C GLY A 104 -18.98 -11.84 -11.55
N ASN A 105 -18.12 -10.85 -11.82
CA ASN A 105 -17.22 -10.94 -12.97
C ASN A 105 -16.04 -11.89 -12.66
N PRO A 106 -15.77 -12.88 -13.52
CA PRO A 106 -14.58 -13.70 -13.37
C PRO A 106 -13.32 -12.84 -13.50
N PRO A 107 -12.23 -13.15 -12.78
CA PRO A 107 -10.96 -12.44 -12.92
C PRO A 107 -10.53 -12.45 -14.38
N SER A 108 -10.07 -11.29 -14.88
CA SER A 108 -9.60 -11.17 -16.25
C SER A 108 -8.38 -12.08 -16.44
N PRO A 109 -8.27 -12.81 -17.56
CA PRO A 109 -7.14 -13.71 -17.81
C PRO A 109 -5.79 -12.98 -17.90
N ASP A 110 -5.82 -11.65 -18.00
CA ASP A 110 -4.67 -10.77 -18.14
C ASP A 110 -4.16 -10.18 -16.80
N THR A 111 -4.69 -10.63 -15.65
CA THR A 111 -4.24 -10.18 -14.33
C THR A 111 -3.43 -11.26 -13.57
N PRO A 112 -2.40 -10.87 -12.81
CA PRO A 112 -1.62 -11.78 -12.01
C PRO A 112 -2.42 -12.20 -10.79
N THR A 113 -2.49 -13.49 -10.50
CA THR A 113 -3.12 -13.97 -9.27
C THR A 113 -2.10 -14.04 -8.15
N VAL A 114 -2.41 -13.48 -6.97
CA VAL A 114 -1.56 -13.59 -5.79
C VAL A 114 -2.30 -14.23 -4.61
N THR A 115 -1.67 -15.24 -4.01
CA THR A 115 -2.11 -15.81 -2.73
C THR A 115 -1.00 -15.61 -1.71
N ALA A 116 -1.28 -14.92 -0.59
CA ALA A 116 -0.29 -14.64 0.44
C ALA A 116 -0.74 -15.11 1.82
N LYS A 117 0.17 -15.75 2.56
CA LYS A 117 -0.06 -16.24 3.92
C LYS A 117 1.19 -16.06 4.78
N ARG A 118 1.14 -15.07 5.67
CA ARG A 118 2.23 -14.70 6.59
C ARG A 118 3.52 -14.42 5.83
N ASP A 119 4.38 -15.42 5.72
CA ASP A 119 5.75 -15.29 5.24
C ASP A 119 5.94 -16.07 3.91
N ALA A 120 4.84 -16.58 3.34
CA ALA A 120 4.81 -17.28 2.07
C ALA A 120 3.82 -16.62 1.11
N MET A 121 4.20 -16.54 -0.15
CA MET A 121 3.40 -15.97 -1.22
C MET A 121 3.50 -16.84 -2.48
N THR A 122 2.40 -17.04 -3.18
CA THR A 122 2.38 -17.64 -4.51
C THR A 122 1.87 -16.60 -5.48
N ILE A 123 2.63 -16.35 -6.53
CA ILE A 123 2.33 -15.37 -7.57
C ILE A 123 2.24 -16.14 -8.89
N ARG A 124 1.15 -15.97 -9.62
CA ARG A 124 0.98 -16.54 -10.96
C ARG A 124 0.73 -15.43 -11.95
N LEU A 125 1.63 -15.31 -12.92
CA LEU A 125 1.49 -14.36 -14.00
C LEU A 125 0.52 -14.88 -15.07
N PRO A 126 -0.16 -13.96 -15.79
CA PRO A 126 -0.98 -14.35 -16.93
C PRO A 126 -0.11 -14.89 -18.09
N PRO A 127 -0.74 -15.60 -19.05
CA PRO A 127 -0.08 -16.07 -20.26
C PRO A 127 0.60 -14.92 -21.05
N GLY A 128 1.72 -15.23 -21.72
CA GLY A 128 2.47 -14.25 -22.51
C GLY A 128 3.52 -13.46 -21.71
N MET A 129 3.56 -13.63 -20.39
CA MET A 129 4.66 -13.18 -19.53
C MET A 129 5.65 -14.33 -19.26
N ASP A 130 6.24 -14.85 -20.32
CA ASP A 130 7.15 -15.99 -20.25
C ASP A 130 8.60 -15.53 -20.03
N ARG A 131 9.45 -16.42 -19.50
CA ARG A 131 10.91 -16.22 -19.45
C ARG A 131 11.35 -14.96 -18.69
N LEU A 132 10.78 -14.73 -17.51
CA LEU A 132 11.24 -13.68 -16.59
C LEU A 132 12.75 -13.80 -16.33
N SER A 133 13.47 -12.67 -16.48
CA SER A 133 14.84 -12.53 -16.00
C SER A 133 14.90 -12.55 -14.48
N ASP A 134 16.07 -12.81 -13.90
CA ASP A 134 16.25 -12.77 -12.44
C ASP A 134 15.88 -11.39 -11.88
N THR A 135 16.18 -10.32 -12.62
CA THR A 135 15.77 -8.96 -12.26
C THR A 135 14.25 -8.80 -12.30
N GLY A 136 13.58 -9.34 -13.33
CA GLY A 136 12.12 -9.34 -13.41
C GLY A 136 11.46 -10.10 -12.25
N VAL A 137 12.01 -11.26 -11.85
CA VAL A 137 11.55 -12.00 -10.66
C VAL A 137 11.71 -11.13 -9.40
N ARG A 138 12.86 -10.47 -9.21
CA ARG A 138 13.04 -9.56 -8.06
C ARG A 138 12.08 -8.37 -8.10
N GLN A 139 11.80 -7.77 -9.26
CA GLN A 139 10.81 -6.69 -9.38
C GLN A 139 9.43 -7.12 -8.88
N ILE A 140 8.99 -8.31 -9.31
CA ILE A 140 7.71 -8.90 -8.90
C ILE A 140 7.69 -9.11 -7.39
N VAL A 141 8.69 -9.80 -6.84
CA VAL A 141 8.72 -10.13 -5.42
C VAL A 141 8.81 -8.89 -4.55
N CYS A 142 9.68 -7.94 -4.88
CA CYS A 142 9.80 -6.70 -4.09
C CYS A 142 8.54 -5.84 -4.14
N THR A 143 7.88 -5.76 -5.31
CA THR A 143 6.62 -5.03 -5.45
C THR A 143 5.50 -5.68 -4.64
N ALA A 144 5.29 -6.98 -4.82
CA ALA A 144 4.24 -7.72 -4.13
C ALA A 144 4.45 -7.73 -2.61
N ALA A 145 5.69 -7.95 -2.15
CA ALA A 145 6.03 -7.94 -0.73
C ALA A 145 5.84 -6.55 -0.10
N ALA A 146 6.28 -5.48 -0.77
CA ALA A 146 6.12 -4.13 -0.25
C ALA A 146 4.64 -3.75 -0.08
N ALA A 147 3.79 -4.11 -1.06
CA ALA A 147 2.35 -3.94 -0.94
C ALA A 147 1.78 -4.75 0.22
N TYR A 148 2.12 -6.05 0.32
CA TYR A 148 1.62 -6.92 1.38
C TYR A 148 1.96 -6.39 2.78
N ARG A 149 3.20 -5.91 2.97
CA ARG A 149 3.71 -5.43 4.27
C ARG A 149 3.07 -4.11 4.71
N LEU A 150 2.49 -3.32 3.81
CA LEU A 150 1.76 -2.10 4.20
C LEU A 150 0.59 -2.39 5.14
N THR A 151 -0.04 -3.56 5.01
CA THR A 151 -1.15 -3.97 5.88
C THR A 151 -0.76 -5.05 6.89
N ARG A 152 0.41 -5.67 6.73
CA ARG A 152 0.91 -6.76 7.57
C ARG A 152 2.41 -6.54 7.89
N PRO A 153 2.72 -5.57 8.77
CA PRO A 153 4.11 -5.29 9.13
C PRO A 153 4.77 -6.51 9.76
N SER A 154 5.98 -6.83 9.31
CA SER A 154 6.80 -7.94 9.82
C SER A 154 8.23 -7.73 9.35
N ASP A 155 9.22 -8.16 10.13
CA ASP A 155 10.63 -8.17 9.74
C ASP A 155 11.05 -9.52 9.13
N ALA A 156 10.24 -10.57 9.34
CA ALA A 156 10.52 -11.92 8.83
C ALA A 156 10.56 -11.93 7.30
N THR A 157 11.48 -12.70 6.72
CA THR A 157 11.61 -12.85 5.27
C THR A 157 10.37 -13.51 4.66
N LEU A 158 9.85 -12.87 3.61
CA LEU A 158 8.75 -13.39 2.82
C LEU A 158 9.32 -14.11 1.60
N THR A 159 8.97 -15.39 1.48
CA THR A 159 9.32 -16.24 0.33
C THR A 159 8.16 -16.25 -0.65
N ALA A 160 8.45 -15.94 -1.91
CA ALA A 160 7.50 -15.95 -3.00
C ALA A 160 7.84 -17.05 -4.02
N GLU A 161 6.83 -17.82 -4.38
CA GLU A 161 6.86 -18.77 -5.48
C GLU A 161 6.18 -18.12 -6.70
N VAL A 162 6.99 -17.76 -7.69
CA VAL A 162 6.55 -17.06 -8.91
C VAL A 162 6.40 -18.08 -10.03
N THR A 163 5.21 -18.18 -10.59
CA THR A 163 4.91 -18.98 -11.79
C THR A 163 4.71 -18.03 -12.96
N ASP A 164 5.54 -18.14 -13.99
CA ASP A 164 5.44 -17.32 -15.20
C ASP A 164 4.32 -17.81 -16.15
N GLY A 165 4.06 -17.05 -17.22
CA GLY A 165 2.98 -17.36 -18.16
C GLY A 165 3.14 -18.71 -18.89
N GLY A 166 4.36 -19.24 -18.93
CA GLY A 166 4.72 -20.52 -19.53
C GLY A 166 4.68 -21.68 -18.54
N GLY A 167 4.28 -21.42 -17.29
CA GLY A 167 4.20 -22.42 -16.22
C GLY A 167 5.54 -22.74 -15.55
N ARG A 168 6.61 -22.01 -15.86
CA ARG A 168 7.89 -22.18 -15.16
C ARG A 168 7.80 -21.51 -13.79
N GLN A 169 8.29 -22.20 -12.78
CA GLN A 169 8.22 -21.78 -11.40
C GLN A 169 9.61 -21.41 -10.86
N VAL A 170 9.68 -20.32 -10.11
CA VAL A 170 10.90 -19.83 -9.45
C VAL A 170 10.55 -19.41 -8.03
N THR A 171 11.34 -19.88 -7.07
CA THR A 171 11.27 -19.40 -5.69
C THR A 171 12.26 -18.26 -5.49
N ALA A 172 11.80 -17.15 -4.94
CA ALA A 172 12.61 -16.00 -4.57
C ALA A 172 12.10 -15.41 -3.24
N SER A 173 12.88 -14.54 -2.61
CA SER A 173 12.48 -13.88 -1.36
C SER A 173 12.54 -12.36 -1.51
N ASP A 174 11.93 -11.66 -0.56
CA ASP A 174 12.04 -10.20 -0.46
C ASP A 174 13.33 -9.73 0.25
N GLU A 175 14.32 -10.62 0.43
CA GLU A 175 15.63 -10.22 0.93
C GLU A 175 16.39 -9.41 -0.12
N GLY A 176 16.97 -8.29 0.31
CA GLY A 176 17.70 -7.38 -0.58
C GLY A 176 16.81 -6.47 -1.43
N CYS A 177 15.49 -6.44 -1.21
CA CYS A 177 14.64 -5.39 -1.75
C CYS A 177 15.09 -4.02 -1.17
N PRO A 178 15.32 -3.01 -2.02
CA PRO A 178 15.68 -1.67 -1.55
C PRO A 178 14.65 -1.13 -0.57
N ASP A 179 15.11 -0.54 0.54
CA ASP A 179 14.26 0.09 1.56
C ASP A 179 13.20 -0.86 2.19
N ARG A 180 13.50 -2.17 2.28
CA ARG A 180 12.70 -3.16 3.01
C ARG A 180 12.64 -2.86 4.51
#